data_AF-A0A848YS73-F1
#
_entry.id   AF-A0A848YS73-F1
#
_cell.length_a   1.000
_cell.length_b   1.000
_cell.length_c   1.000
_cell.angle_alpha   90.00
_cell.angle_beta   90.00
_cell.angle_gamma   90.00
#
_symmetry.space_group_name_H-M   'P 1'
#
loop_
_entity.id
_entity.type
_entity.pdbx_description
1 polymer ?
#
loop_
_entity_poly.entity_id
_entity_poly.type
_entity_poly.pdbx_seq_one_letter_code
_entity_poly.pdbx_strand_id
1 'polypeptide(L)'
;MAMSPADVSAMIFKRLDRTDLGEFSIDSQMLSVLMELNGQQNLGKVAQKKGMSISEIRAIVSKLLKLRLIVPVEEMVKAVDKDFLNFLHGQLSQAVGPIAELLIEETISDLGHTMSNFPTNRAAELVELLAREIQRDEKAVAFKQNILQKIRAKGY
;
A
#
# COMPACT_ATOMS: atom_id res chain seq x y z
N MET A 1 13.57 1.83 -10.79
CA MET A 1 12.38 1.99 -11.65
C MET A 1 12.12 3.47 -11.88
N ALA A 2 11.96 3.90 -13.13
CA ALA A 2 11.58 5.28 -13.44
C ALA A 2 10.06 5.41 -13.23
N MET A 3 9.66 6.15 -12.21
CA MET A 3 8.24 6.44 -11.93
C MET A 3 7.72 7.43 -12.97
N SER A 4 6.55 7.18 -13.56
CA SER A 4 5.93 8.14 -14.46
C SER A 4 5.45 9.37 -13.67
N PRO A 5 5.36 10.58 -14.27
CA PRO A 5 4.90 11.77 -13.57
C PRO A 5 3.48 11.66 -12.99
N ALA A 6 2.61 10.88 -13.64
CA ALA A 6 1.26 10.60 -13.16
C ALA A 6 1.31 9.80 -11.85
N ASP A 7 2.16 8.77 -11.79
CA ASP A 7 2.33 7.92 -10.60
C ASP A 7 2.82 8.74 -9.42
N VAL A 8 3.81 9.64 -9.63
CA VAL A 8 4.38 10.48 -8.56
C VAL A 8 3.33 11.43 -7.98
N SER A 9 2.44 12.00 -8.81
CA SER A 9 1.44 12.97 -8.34
C SER A 9 0.41 12.37 -7.38
N ALA A 10 0.12 11.07 -7.51
CA ALA A 10 -0.85 10.36 -6.69
C ALA A 10 -0.27 9.87 -5.35
N MET A 11 1.06 9.79 -5.22
CA MET A 11 1.70 9.27 -4.02
C MET A 11 1.45 10.16 -2.79
N ILE A 12 1.31 9.51 -1.64
CA ILE A 12 1.16 10.15 -0.34
C ILE A 12 2.36 9.78 0.52
N PHE A 13 3.00 10.77 1.14
CA PHE A 13 4.12 10.57 2.04
C PHE A 13 3.83 11.11 3.43
N LYS A 14 4.40 10.47 4.44
CA LYS A 14 4.40 10.92 5.83
C LYS A 14 5.83 11.11 6.29
N ARG A 15 6.06 12.18 7.05
CA ARG A 15 7.30 12.43 7.79
C ARG A 15 7.52 11.40 8.90
N LEU A 16 8.77 11.01 9.09
CA LEU A 16 9.21 10.17 10.20
C LEU A 16 9.55 11.05 11.41
N ASP A 17 9.07 10.67 12.59
CA ASP A 17 9.36 11.41 13.82
C ASP A 17 10.81 11.15 14.21
N ARG A 18 11.67 12.12 13.88
CA ARG A 18 13.12 12.07 14.08
C ARG A 18 13.57 13.21 14.97
N THR A 19 14.28 12.89 16.03
CA THR A 19 14.84 13.87 16.98
C THR A 19 16.12 14.54 16.48
N ASP A 20 16.73 14.01 15.41
CA ASP A 20 17.99 14.46 14.79
C ASP A 20 17.77 15.34 13.55
N LEU A 21 16.57 15.90 13.35
CA LEU A 21 16.25 16.73 12.17
C LEU A 21 17.20 17.92 11.97
N GLY A 22 17.78 18.45 13.06
CA GLY A 22 18.73 19.57 13.03
C GLY A 22 20.13 19.21 12.54
N GLU A 23 20.46 17.92 12.40
CA GLU A 23 21.76 17.45 11.91
C GLU A 23 21.80 17.35 10.37
N PHE A 24 20.64 17.43 9.72
CA PHE A 24 20.53 17.37 8.27
C PHE A 24 20.60 18.77 7.65
N SER A 25 21.39 18.91 6.58
CA SER A 25 21.40 20.11 5.75
C SER A 25 20.12 20.19 4.91
N ILE A 26 19.05 20.73 5.52
CA ILE A 26 17.73 20.92 4.90
C ILE A 26 17.56 22.40 4.56
N ASP A 27 17.32 22.71 3.28
CA ASP A 27 17.00 24.08 2.85
C ASP A 27 15.54 24.46 3.19
N SER A 28 15.23 25.76 3.15
CA SER A 28 13.90 26.28 3.51
C SER A 28 12.77 25.70 2.65
N GLN A 29 13.05 25.42 1.38
CA GLN A 29 12.08 24.85 0.44
C GLN A 29 11.77 23.39 0.79
N MET A 30 12.80 22.59 1.06
CA MET A 30 12.69 21.20 1.47
C MET A 30 11.97 21.08 2.82
N LEU A 31 12.28 21.95 3.78
CA LEU A 31 11.58 21.98 5.06
C LEU A 31 10.09 22.32 4.87
N SER A 32 9.78 23.31 4.04
CA SER A 32 8.40 23.70 3.73
C SER A 32 7.59 22.55 3.11
N VAL A 33 8.20 21.75 2.23
CA VAL A 33 7.57 20.53 1.68
C VAL A 33 7.44 19.46 2.74
N LEU A 34 8.49 19.17 3.52
CA LEU A 34 8.47 18.17 4.60
C LEU A 34 7.33 18.41 5.59
N MET A 35 7.04 19.67 5.91
CA MET A 35 5.95 20.05 6.81
C MET A 35 4.55 19.73 6.28
N GLU A 36 4.36 19.63 4.95
CA GLU A 36 3.09 19.22 4.34
C GLU A 36 2.93 17.70 4.23
N LEU A 37 4.02 16.93 4.31
CA LEU A 37 4.00 15.48 4.18
C LEU A 37 3.58 14.83 5.50
N ASN A 38 2.30 14.96 5.82
CA ASN A 38 1.68 14.45 7.04
C ASN A 38 0.90 13.13 6.81
N GLY A 39 0.95 12.58 5.59
CA GLY A 39 0.24 11.36 5.21
C GLY A 39 -1.21 11.55 4.77
N GLN A 40 -1.69 12.79 4.59
CA GLN A 40 -3.10 13.06 4.23
C GLN A 40 -3.29 13.51 2.77
N GLN A 41 -2.26 14.10 2.17
CA GLN A 41 -2.35 14.73 0.85
C GLN A 41 -1.34 14.11 -0.10
N ASN A 42 -1.74 13.98 -1.37
CA ASN A 42 -0.84 13.51 -2.41
C ASN A 42 0.13 14.62 -2.89
N LEU A 43 1.21 14.21 -3.54
CA LEU A 43 2.23 15.14 -4.02
C LEU A 43 1.71 16.17 -5.02
N GLY A 44 0.68 15.85 -5.82
CA GLY A 44 0.03 16.80 -6.72
C GLY A 44 -0.63 17.97 -5.97
N LYS A 45 -1.37 17.68 -4.89
CA LYS A 45 -1.97 18.72 -4.02
C LYS A 45 -0.91 19.52 -3.29
N VAL A 46 0.15 18.87 -2.81
CA VAL A 46 1.28 19.56 -2.16
C VAL A 46 1.97 20.51 -3.15
N ALA A 47 2.21 20.06 -4.39
CA ALA A 47 2.78 20.87 -5.47
C ALA A 47 1.93 22.13 -5.72
N GLN A 48 0.61 21.95 -5.89
CA GLN A 48 -0.34 23.04 -6.11
C GLN A 48 -0.35 24.04 -4.94
N LYS A 49 -0.40 23.55 -3.70
CA LYS A 49 -0.41 24.39 -2.49
C LYS A 49 0.87 25.22 -2.34
N LYS A 50 2.01 24.66 -2.76
CA LYS A 50 3.32 25.31 -2.66
C LYS A 50 3.71 26.12 -3.90
N GLY A 51 2.87 26.12 -4.95
CA GLY A 51 3.20 26.77 -6.22
C GLY A 51 4.41 26.15 -6.93
N MET A 52 4.65 24.85 -6.72
CA MET A 52 5.80 24.12 -7.26
C MET A 52 5.35 23.19 -8.40
N SER A 53 6.25 22.92 -9.33
CA SER A 53 6.05 21.87 -10.34
C SER A 53 6.22 20.47 -9.74
N ILE A 54 5.61 19.47 -10.38
CA ILE A 54 5.76 18.07 -9.94
C ILE A 54 7.21 17.58 -10.02
N SER A 55 8.00 18.12 -10.96
CA SER A 55 9.42 17.80 -11.10
C SER A 55 10.25 18.30 -9.91
N GLU A 56 9.95 19.49 -9.39
CA GLU A 56 10.60 20.04 -8.19
C GLU A 56 10.22 19.25 -6.95
N ILE A 57 8.93 18.95 -6.76
CA ILE A 57 8.45 18.11 -5.65
C ILE A 57 9.13 16.73 -5.69
N ARG A 58 9.20 16.10 -6.87
CA ARG A 58 9.89 14.80 -7.04
C ARG A 58 11.37 14.88 -6.63
N ALA A 59 12.08 15.94 -7.00
CA ALA A 59 13.48 16.12 -6.61
C ALA A 59 13.63 16.27 -5.09
N ILE A 60 12.74 17.04 -4.44
CA ILE A 60 12.71 17.23 -2.98
C ILE A 60 12.39 15.92 -2.26
N VAL A 61 11.32 15.23 -2.67
CA VAL A 61 10.89 13.93 -2.11
C VAL A 61 12.01 12.90 -2.26
N SER A 62 12.71 12.86 -3.40
CA SER A 62 13.84 11.95 -3.61
C SER A 62 14.98 12.19 -2.61
N LYS A 63 15.26 13.46 -2.27
CA LYS A 63 16.26 13.80 -1.24
C LYS A 63 15.77 13.40 0.15
N LEU A 64 14.52 13.75 0.50
CA LEU A 64 13.92 13.41 1.79
C LEU A 64 13.86 11.90 2.05
N LEU A 65 13.60 11.09 1.02
CA LEU A 65 13.66 9.62 1.08
C LEU A 65 15.08 9.12 1.34
N LYS A 66 16.08 9.65 0.62
CA LYS A 66 17.49 9.29 0.83
C LYS A 66 17.97 9.62 2.24
N LEU A 67 17.50 10.74 2.79
CA LEU A 67 17.76 11.15 4.17
C LEU A 67 16.93 10.38 5.21
N ARG A 68 15.99 9.52 4.77
CA ARG A 68 15.03 8.80 5.62
C ARG A 68 14.27 9.75 6.55
N LEU A 69 13.78 10.86 6.00
CA LEU A 69 12.94 11.83 6.71
C LEU A 69 11.45 11.63 6.42
N ILE A 70 11.13 10.91 5.35
CA ILE A 70 9.77 10.59 4.94
C ILE A 70 9.70 9.13 4.50
N VAL A 71 8.49 8.60 4.48
CA VAL A 71 8.13 7.27 3.99
C VAL A 71 6.81 7.38 3.21
N PRO A 72 6.61 6.66 2.09
CA PRO A 72 5.31 6.60 1.46
C PRO A 72 4.30 5.93 2.41
N VAL A 73 3.06 6.40 2.41
CA VAL A 73 2.02 5.89 3.32
C VAL A 73 1.74 4.41 3.08
N GLU A 74 1.84 3.96 1.83
CA GLU A 74 1.69 2.55 1.47
C GLU A 74 2.75 1.65 2.15
N GLU A 75 3.99 2.12 2.30
CA GLU A 75 5.05 1.37 3.01
C GLU A 75 4.85 1.33 4.53
N MET A 76 3.98 2.17 5.11
CA MET A 76 3.62 2.08 6.53
C MET A 76 2.51 1.06 6.80
N VAL A 77 1.76 0.65 5.78
CA VAL A 77 0.74 -0.38 5.97
C VAL A 77 1.45 -1.71 6.15
N LYS A 78 1.19 -2.38 7.28
CA LYS A 78 1.75 -3.71 7.52
C LYS A 78 1.32 -4.62 6.37
N ALA A 79 2.26 -5.40 5.84
CA ALA A 79 1.93 -6.49 4.93
C ALA A 79 1.14 -7.55 5.69
N VAL A 80 0.21 -8.22 5.01
CA VAL A 80 -0.43 -9.43 5.54
C VAL A 80 0.63 -10.48 5.81
N ASP A 81 0.51 -11.18 6.93
CA ASP A 81 1.49 -12.21 7.27
C ASP A 81 1.30 -13.52 6.48
N LYS A 82 2.35 -14.36 6.50
CA LYS A 82 2.35 -15.66 5.81
C LYS A 82 1.26 -16.59 6.30
N ASP A 83 0.89 -16.53 7.58
CA ASP A 83 -0.21 -17.32 8.14
C ASP A 83 -1.56 -16.94 7.53
N PHE A 84 -1.81 -15.64 7.29
CA PHE A 84 -2.99 -15.20 6.57
C PHE A 84 -2.99 -15.69 5.12
N LEU A 85 -1.88 -15.53 4.39
CA LEU A 85 -1.78 -15.98 2.99
C LEU A 85 -1.96 -17.50 2.86
N ASN A 86 -1.36 -18.29 3.75
CA ASN A 86 -1.55 -19.74 3.79
C ASN A 86 -3.01 -20.12 4.05
N PHE A 87 -3.67 -19.40 4.97
CA PHE A 87 -5.09 -19.62 5.26
C PHE A 87 -5.98 -19.23 4.09
N LEU A 88 -5.71 -18.09 3.45
CA LEU A 88 -6.40 -17.62 2.25
C LEU A 88 -6.30 -18.64 1.11
N HIS A 89 -5.08 -19.11 0.82
CA HIS A 89 -4.83 -20.16 -0.16
C HIS A 89 -5.63 -21.43 0.18
N GLY A 90 -5.51 -21.94 1.41
CA GLY A 90 -6.22 -23.16 1.81
C GLY A 90 -7.74 -23.07 1.70
N GLN A 91 -8.34 -21.92 2.03
CA GLN A 91 -9.77 -21.69 1.87
C GLN A 91 -10.17 -21.57 0.40
N LEU A 92 -9.40 -20.84 -0.41
CA LEU A 92 -9.69 -20.68 -1.83
C LEU A 92 -9.56 -22.03 -2.57
N SER A 93 -8.53 -22.83 -2.25
CA SER A 93 -8.34 -24.16 -2.85
C SER A 93 -9.53 -25.10 -2.60
N GLN A 94 -10.25 -24.98 -1.49
CA GLN A 94 -11.47 -25.77 -1.24
C GLN A 94 -12.63 -25.37 -2.17
N ALA A 95 -12.62 -24.13 -2.65
CA ALA A 95 -13.62 -23.58 -3.55
C ALA A 95 -13.30 -23.86 -5.02
N VAL A 96 -12.08 -23.55 -5.46
CA VAL A 96 -11.67 -23.53 -6.88
C VAL A 96 -10.63 -24.59 -7.25
N GLY A 97 -10.07 -25.30 -6.27
CA GLY A 97 -9.07 -26.34 -6.50
C GLY A 97 -7.63 -25.82 -6.62
N PRO A 98 -6.74 -26.52 -7.34
CA PRO A 98 -5.30 -26.23 -7.37
C PRO A 98 -4.94 -24.90 -8.06
N ILE A 99 -5.85 -24.31 -8.83
CA ILE A 99 -5.64 -23.01 -9.48
C ILE A 99 -5.66 -21.82 -8.50
N ALA A 100 -6.03 -22.06 -7.24
CA ALA A 100 -6.13 -21.04 -6.21
C ALA A 100 -4.85 -20.21 -6.02
N GLU A 101 -3.67 -20.84 -6.09
CA GLU A 101 -2.38 -20.14 -5.97
C GLU A 101 -2.22 -19.08 -7.08
N LEU A 102 -2.45 -19.48 -8.33
CA LEU A 102 -2.37 -18.57 -9.47
C LEU A 102 -3.38 -17.42 -9.37
N LEU A 103 -4.64 -17.70 -8.98
CA LEU A 103 -5.66 -16.66 -8.82
C LEU A 103 -5.31 -15.63 -7.74
N ILE A 104 -4.70 -16.07 -6.63
CA ILE A 104 -4.23 -15.16 -5.58
C ILE A 104 -3.09 -14.30 -6.10
N GLU A 105 -2.12 -14.89 -6.81
CA GLU A 105 -1.00 -14.17 -7.40
C GLU A 105 -1.44 -13.14 -8.43
N GLU A 106 -2.32 -13.52 -9.36
CA GLU A 106 -2.88 -12.62 -10.38
C GLU A 106 -3.67 -11.49 -9.74
N THR A 107 -4.57 -11.79 -8.79
CA THR A 107 -5.37 -10.75 -8.13
C THR A 107 -4.50 -9.77 -7.35
N ILE A 108 -3.48 -10.24 -6.64
CA ILE A 108 -2.55 -9.35 -5.91
C ILE A 108 -1.72 -8.50 -6.89
N SER A 109 -1.27 -9.11 -8.00
CA SER A 109 -0.54 -8.40 -9.05
C SER A 109 -1.40 -7.33 -9.72
N ASP A 110 -2.67 -7.62 -10.01
CA ASP A 110 -3.63 -6.67 -10.58
C ASP A 110 -3.90 -5.48 -9.64
N LEU A 111 -3.79 -5.70 -8.33
CA LEU A 111 -3.85 -4.65 -7.32
C LEU A 111 -2.56 -3.84 -7.19
N GLY A 112 -1.52 -4.17 -7.96
CA GLY A 112 -0.22 -3.50 -7.99
C GLY A 112 0.76 -3.96 -6.91
N HIS A 113 0.52 -5.12 -6.30
CA HIS A 113 1.29 -5.64 -5.16
C HIS A 113 1.93 -7.00 -5.46
N THR A 114 2.65 -7.54 -4.50
CA THR A 114 3.27 -8.87 -4.51
C THR A 114 2.86 -9.63 -3.24
N MET A 115 3.05 -10.95 -3.21
CA MET A 115 2.77 -11.75 -2.01
C MET A 115 3.46 -11.23 -0.75
N SER A 116 4.66 -10.66 -0.90
CA SER A 116 5.51 -10.24 0.22
C SER A 116 5.16 -8.86 0.78
N ASN A 117 4.38 -8.05 0.07
CA ASN A 117 4.09 -6.66 0.44
C ASN A 117 2.60 -6.30 0.40
N PHE A 118 1.70 -7.28 0.26
CA PHE A 118 0.28 -7.00 0.15
C PHE A 118 -0.27 -6.33 1.43
N PRO A 119 -0.87 -5.13 1.35
CA PRO A 119 -1.18 -4.33 2.52
C PRO A 119 -2.43 -4.82 3.28
N THR A 120 -2.34 -4.88 4.61
CA THR A 120 -3.42 -5.34 5.52
C THR A 120 -4.75 -4.62 5.33
N ASN A 121 -4.74 -3.30 5.10
CA ASN A 121 -5.95 -2.51 4.89
C ASN A 121 -6.69 -2.82 3.57
N ARG A 122 -6.05 -3.54 2.63
CA ARG A 122 -6.67 -4.02 1.38
C ARG A 122 -7.02 -5.51 1.43
N ALA A 123 -6.83 -6.19 2.58
CA ALA A 123 -7.17 -7.60 2.74
C ALA A 123 -8.65 -7.88 2.41
N ALA A 124 -9.56 -7.00 2.80
CA ALA A 124 -10.99 -7.14 2.47
C ALA A 124 -11.27 -7.01 0.96
N GLU A 125 -10.58 -6.11 0.27
CA GLU A 125 -10.70 -5.93 -1.19
C GLU A 125 -10.25 -7.17 -1.94
N LEU A 126 -9.12 -7.76 -1.54
CA LEU A 126 -8.61 -9.02 -2.10
C LEU A 126 -9.63 -10.16 -1.96
N VAL A 127 -10.24 -10.30 -0.78
CA VAL A 127 -11.26 -11.34 -0.53
C VAL A 127 -12.48 -11.15 -1.44
N GLU A 128 -12.92 -9.91 -1.62
CA GLU A 128 -14.06 -9.62 -2.48
C GLU A 128 -13.81 -9.93 -3.95
N LEU A 129 -12.59 -9.70 -4.44
CA LEU A 129 -12.20 -10.06 -5.81
C LEU A 129 -12.11 -11.58 -5.97
N LEU A 130 -11.39 -12.26 -5.08
CA LEU A 130 -11.23 -13.72 -5.14
C LEU A 130 -12.56 -14.48 -5.02
N ALA A 131 -13.52 -13.94 -4.26
CA ALA A 131 -14.82 -14.56 -4.14
C ALA A 131 -15.65 -14.54 -5.44
N ARG A 132 -15.36 -13.61 -6.37
CA ARG A 132 -16.02 -13.55 -7.68
C ARG A 132 -15.55 -14.66 -8.61
N GLU A 133 -14.35 -15.19 -8.38
CA GLU A 133 -13.79 -16.32 -9.12
C GLU A 133 -14.42 -17.67 -8.71
N ILE A 134 -15.18 -17.69 -7.60
CA ILE A 134 -15.83 -18.91 -7.11
C ILE A 134 -17.20 -19.07 -7.78
N GLN A 135 -17.33 -20.07 -8.66
CA GLN A 135 -18.58 -20.34 -9.39
C GLN A 135 -19.76 -20.78 -8.53
N ARG A 136 -19.52 -21.39 -7.36
CA ARG A 136 -20.58 -21.93 -6.49
C ARG A 136 -20.88 -20.93 -5.38
N ASP A 137 -22.04 -20.29 -5.42
CA ASP A 137 -22.44 -19.24 -4.48
C ASP A 137 -22.29 -19.63 -3.00
N GLU A 138 -22.71 -20.84 -2.64
CA GLU A 138 -22.57 -21.36 -1.27
C GLU A 138 -21.11 -21.41 -0.81
N LYS A 139 -20.21 -21.83 -1.71
CA LYS A 139 -18.77 -21.85 -1.43
C LYS A 139 -18.18 -20.44 -1.37
N ALA A 140 -18.66 -19.53 -2.21
CA ALA A 140 -18.23 -18.13 -2.21
C ALA A 140 -18.60 -17.45 -0.89
N VAL A 141 -19.81 -17.68 -0.40
CA VAL A 141 -20.29 -17.16 0.90
C VAL A 141 -19.46 -17.73 2.04
N ALA A 142 -19.25 -19.05 2.08
CA ALA A 142 -18.43 -19.71 3.10
C ALA A 142 -16.99 -19.19 3.10
N PHE A 143 -16.37 -19.06 1.91
CA PHE A 143 -15.05 -18.48 1.73
C PHE A 143 -14.97 -17.07 2.33
N LYS A 144 -15.88 -16.16 1.95
CA LYS A 144 -15.89 -14.79 2.46
C LYS A 144 -16.01 -14.76 3.98
N GLN A 145 -16.94 -15.53 4.55
CA GLN A 145 -17.17 -15.57 6.00
C GLN A 145 -15.92 -16.02 6.76
N ASN A 146 -15.28 -17.10 6.29
CA ASN A 146 -14.09 -17.66 6.93
C ASN A 146 -12.91 -16.69 6.88
N ILE A 147 -12.66 -16.04 5.73
CA ILE A 147 -11.55 -15.07 5.63
C ILE A 147 -11.84 -13.80 6.43
N LEU A 148 -13.06 -13.26 6.38
CA LEU A 148 -13.42 -12.07 7.15
C LEU A 148 -13.29 -12.31 8.66
N GLN A 149 -13.59 -13.52 9.14
CA GLN A 149 -13.35 -13.89 10.53
C GLN A 149 -11.84 -13.87 10.85
N LYS A 150 -11.00 -14.40 9.96
CA LYS A 150 -9.53 -14.37 10.10
C LYS A 150 -8.98 -12.94 10.11
N ILE A 151 -9.46 -12.06 9.23
CA ILE A 151 -9.10 -10.62 9.20
C ILE A 151 -9.40 -9.97 10.55
N ARG A 152 -10.62 -10.16 11.07
CA ARG A 152 -11.01 -9.61 12.39
C ARG A 152 -10.15 -10.17 13.53
N ALA A 153 -9.86 -11.47 13.51
CA ALA A 153 -9.03 -12.11 14.54
C ALA A 153 -7.59 -11.57 14.54
N LYS A 154 -7.08 -11.12 13.39
CA LYS A 154 -5.74 -10.53 13.26
C LYS A 154 -5.67 -9.03 13.47
N GLY A 155 -6.81 -8.34 13.51
CA GLY A 155 -6.86 -6.88 13.64
C GLY A 155 -6.30 -6.16 12.41
N TYR A 156 -6.53 -6.74 11.22
CA TYR A 156 -6.25 -6.10 9.94
C TYR A 156 -7.33 -5.09 9.56
#